data_AF-A0A218QMA7-F1
#
_entry.id   AF-A0A218QMA7-F1
#
_cell.length_a   1.000
_cell.length_b   1.000
_cell.length_c   1.000
_cell.angle_alpha   90.00
_cell.angle_beta   90.00
_cell.angle_gamma   90.00
#
_symmetry.space_group_name_H-M   'P 1'
#
loop_
_entity.id
_entity.type
_entity.pdbx_description
1 polymer ?
#
loop_
_entity_poly.entity_id
_entity_poly.type
_entity_poly.pdbx_seq_one_letter_code
_entity_poly.pdbx_strand_id
1 'polypeptide(L)'
;MSISLTPELEQFIQSQIASGKYTSTEDVIIAGIKLLEERERIYKGRFEELKREIAIGVEQLERGEVIDGEIVFRQLEQKLQQRRQQAGK
;
A
#
# COMPACT_ATOMS: atom_id res chain seq x y z
N MET A 1 15.71 -3.58 28.13
CA MET A 1 16.39 -3.00 26.95
C MET A 1 16.42 -1.50 27.16
N SER A 2 17.58 -0.85 27.12
CA SER A 2 17.67 0.62 27.15
C SER A 2 17.71 1.15 25.73
N ILE A 3 16.75 1.97 25.34
CA ILE A 3 16.67 2.59 24.02
C ILE A 3 16.97 4.08 24.22
N SER A 4 17.99 4.59 23.56
CA SER A 4 18.28 6.02 23.54
C SER A 4 17.45 6.66 22.44
N LEU A 5 16.64 7.65 22.81
CA LEU A 5 15.84 8.44 21.88
C LEU A 5 16.54 9.77 21.61
N THR A 6 16.27 10.35 20.45
CA THR A 6 16.68 11.73 20.19
C THR A 6 15.78 12.69 20.98
N PRO A 7 16.25 13.89 21.34
CA PRO A 7 15.44 14.86 22.08
C PRO A 7 14.10 15.17 21.41
N GLU A 8 14.05 15.16 20.07
CA GLU A 8 12.84 15.41 19.29
C GLU A 8 11.79 14.30 19.49
N LEU A 9 12.24 13.04 19.57
CA LEU A 9 11.35 11.90 19.83
C LEU A 9 10.84 11.90 21.28
N GLU A 10 11.68 12.28 22.24
CA GLU A 10 11.26 12.44 23.63
C GLU A 10 10.18 13.52 23.77
N GLN A 11 10.38 14.67 23.13
CA GLN A 11 9.40 15.76 23.12
C GLN A 11 8.09 15.34 22.44
N PHE A 12 8.18 14.58 21.33
CA PHE A 12 7.01 14.02 20.68
C PHE A 12 6.23 13.09 21.61
N ILE A 13 6.90 12.14 22.27
CA ILE A 13 6.25 11.20 23.22
C ILE A 13 5.58 11.97 24.36
N GLN A 14 6.27 12.95 24.94
CA GLN A 14 5.72 13.79 26.01
C GLN A 14 4.47 14.55 25.55
N SER A 15 4.45 15.08 24.32
CA SER A 15 3.26 15.73 23.75
C SER A 15 2.07 14.76 23.61
N GLN A 16 2.32 13.51 23.24
CA GLN A 16 1.29 12.49 23.10
C GLN A 16 0.69 12.10 24.46
N ILE A 17 1.50 12.02 25.50
CA ILE A 17 1.05 11.78 26.88
C ILE A 17 0.28 13.01 27.41
N ALA A 18 0.83 14.21 27.23
CA ALA A 18 0.19 15.47 27.66
C ALA A 18 -1.19 15.69 27.01
N SER A 19 -1.41 15.17 25.81
CA SER A 19 -2.72 15.20 25.15
C SER A 19 -3.77 14.28 25.78
N GLY A 20 -3.38 13.43 26.72
CA GLY A 20 -4.24 12.41 27.35
C GLY A 20 -4.49 11.18 26.48
N LYS A 21 -3.90 11.11 25.27
CA LYS A 21 -4.08 10.00 24.34
C LYS A 21 -3.39 8.72 24.79
N TYR A 22 -2.32 8.83 25.58
CA TYR A 22 -1.54 7.70 26.10
C TYR A 22 -1.16 7.95 27.56
N THR A 23 -1.01 6.86 28.34
CA THR A 23 -0.76 6.95 29.79
C THR A 23 0.70 6.85 30.19
N SER A 24 1.54 6.32 29.30
CA SER A 24 2.97 6.13 29.53
C SER A 24 3.80 6.24 28.26
N THR A 25 5.11 6.41 28.44
CA THR A 25 6.11 6.36 27.35
C THR A 25 6.05 5.02 26.62
N GLU A 26 5.97 3.93 27.37
CA GLU A 26 5.86 2.56 26.86
C GLU A 26 4.64 2.39 25.94
N ASP A 27 3.48 2.96 26.30
CA ASP A 27 2.27 2.88 25.47
C ASP A 27 2.47 3.54 24.10
N VAL A 28 3.13 4.70 24.07
CA VAL A 28 3.41 5.43 22.82
C VAL A 28 4.37 4.64 21.94
N ILE A 29 5.42 4.07 22.54
CA ILE A 29 6.41 3.26 21.83
C ILE A 29 5.76 1.99 21.26
N ILE A 30 4.97 1.27 22.07
CA ILE A 30 4.25 0.07 21.62
C ILE A 30 3.29 0.40 20.48
N ALA A 31 2.55 1.51 20.58
CA ALA A 31 1.66 1.95 19.51
C ALA A 31 2.43 2.25 18.21
N GLY A 32 3.58 2.93 18.30
CA GLY A 32 4.45 3.18 17.16
C GLY A 32 4.99 1.91 16.50
N ILE A 33 5.43 0.93 17.31
CA ILE A 33 5.93 -0.36 16.81
C ILE A 33 4.81 -1.16 16.15
N LYS A 34 3.59 -1.19 16.73
CA LYS A 34 2.43 -1.88 16.12
C LYS A 34 2.08 -1.29 14.75
N LEU A 35 2.10 0.03 14.62
CA LEU A 35 1.89 0.70 13.33
C LEU A 35 2.97 0.34 12.30
N LEU A 36 4.23 0.24 12.75
CA LEU A 36 5.32 -0.22 11.89
C LEU A 36 5.12 -1.67 11.44
N GLU A 37 4.75 -2.56 12.37
CA GLU A 37 4.48 -3.97 12.07
C GLU A 37 3.33 -4.12 11.06
N GLU A 38 2.24 -3.37 11.24
CA GLU A 38 1.10 -3.38 10.31
C GLU A 38 1.53 -2.91 8.92
N ARG A 39 2.30 -1.82 8.83
CA ARG A 39 2.83 -1.31 7.57
C ARG A 39 3.72 -2.34 6.88
N GLU A 40 4.61 -3.00 7.62
CA GLU A 40 5.45 -4.06 7.08
C GLU A 40 4.64 -5.25 6.59
N ARG A 41 3.61 -5.66 7.32
CA ARG A 41 2.73 -6.77 6.95
C ARG A 41 1.99 -6.47 5.64
N ILE A 42 1.45 -5.26 5.51
CA ILE A 42 0.79 -4.81 4.28
C ILE A 42 1.78 -4.76 3.13
N TYR A 43 2.99 -4.21 3.35
CA TYR A 43 4.00 -4.11 2.31
C TYR A 43 4.48 -5.49 1.83
N LYS A 44 4.77 -6.40 2.76
CA LYS A 44 5.15 -7.79 2.44
C LYS A 44 4.03 -8.51 1.68
N GLY A 45 2.78 -8.39 2.12
CA GLY A 45 1.64 -9.00 1.43
C GLY A 45 1.49 -8.51 0.00
N ARG A 46 1.50 -7.18 -0.21
CA ARG A 46 1.41 -6.57 -1.55
C ARG A 46 2.59 -6.93 -2.45
N PHE A 47 3.78 -7.03 -1.89
CA PHE A 47 4.97 -7.39 -2.66
C PHE A 47 4.93 -8.84 -3.14
N GLU A 48 4.51 -9.76 -2.27
CA GLU A 48 4.37 -11.17 -2.65
C GLU A 48 3.20 -11.39 -3.62
N GLU A 49 2.11 -10.64 -3.47
CA GLU A 49 1.02 -10.60 -4.46
C GLU A 49 1.52 -10.11 -5.82
N LEU A 50 2.23 -8.97 -5.86
CA LEU A 50 2.80 -8.43 -7.09
C LEU A 50 3.75 -9.42 -7.78
N LYS A 51 4.65 -10.06 -7.01
CA LYS A 51 5.53 -11.11 -7.56
C LYS A 51 4.76 -12.26 -8.18
N ARG A 52 3.67 -12.70 -7.54
CA ARG A 52 2.82 -13.78 -8.06
C ARG A 52 2.17 -13.37 -9.37
N GLU A 53 1.57 -12.18 -9.44
CA GLU A 53 0.93 -11.69 -10.66
C GLU A 53 1.94 -11.52 -11.82
N ILE A 54 3.16 -11.06 -11.52
CA ILE A 54 4.25 -11.01 -12.50
C ILE A 54 4.61 -12.40 -13.00
N ALA A 55 4.76 -13.38 -12.10
CA ALA A 55 5.08 -14.75 -12.49
C ALA A 55 4.01 -15.35 -13.40
N ILE A 56 2.73 -15.14 -13.08
CA ILE A 56 1.59 -15.55 -13.92
C ILE A 56 1.71 -14.90 -15.31
N GLY A 57 1.95 -13.59 -15.38
CA GLY A 57 2.10 -12.88 -16.65
C GLY A 57 3.29 -13.37 -17.49
N VAL A 58 4.40 -13.73 -16.85
CA VAL A 58 5.57 -14.34 -17.53
C VAL A 58 5.22 -15.72 -18.10
N GLU A 59 4.56 -16.57 -17.33
CA GLU A 59 4.11 -17.89 -17.83
C GLU A 59 3.11 -17.76 -18.99
N GLN A 60 2.20 -16.78 -18.93
CA GLN A 60 1.28 -16.47 -20.03
C GLN A 60 2.04 -16.02 -21.28
N LEU A 61 3.03 -15.13 -21.11
CA LEU A 61 3.90 -14.67 -22.19
C LEU A 61 4.63 -15.84 -22.86
N GLU A 62 5.19 -16.77 -22.08
CA GLU A 62 5.88 -17.96 -22.58
C GLU A 62 4.95 -18.90 -23.36
N ARG A 63 3.67 -18.99 -22.98
CA ARG A 63 2.64 -19.73 -23.73
C ARG A 63 2.11 -18.97 -24.96
N GLY A 64 2.55 -17.73 -25.18
CA GLY A 64 2.07 -16.88 -26.27
C GLY A 64 0.67 -16.31 -26.03
N GLU A 65 0.18 -16.32 -24.78
CA GLU A 65 -1.12 -15.76 -24.37
C GLU A 65 -1.04 -14.23 -24.24
N VAL A 66 -0.63 -13.57 -25.34
CA VAL A 66 -0.47 -12.11 -25.41
C VAL A 66 -1.44 -11.49 -26.41
N ILE A 67 -1.76 -10.23 -26.17
CA ILE A 67 -2.58 -9.41 -27.06
C ILE A 67 -1.75 -8.19 -27.46
N ASP A 68 -1.85 -7.81 -28.73
CA ASP A 68 -1.22 -6.59 -29.23
C ASP A 68 -1.73 -5.34 -28.49
N GLY A 69 -0.81 -4.49 -28.04
CA GLY A 69 -1.12 -3.32 -27.23
C GLY A 69 -2.05 -2.32 -27.93
N GLU A 70 -1.88 -2.11 -29.24
CA GLU A 70 -2.73 -1.20 -30.03
C GLU A 70 -4.18 -1.69 -30.08
N ILE A 71 -4.38 -3.01 -30.11
CA ILE A 71 -5.72 -3.61 -30.03
C ILE A 71 -6.35 -3.33 -28.67
N VAL A 72 -5.60 -3.51 -27.58
CA VAL A 72 -6.09 -3.27 -26.21
C VAL A 72 -6.52 -1.81 -26.01
N PHE A 73 -5.66 -0.85 -26.38
CA PHE A 73 -5.96 0.57 -26.20
C PHE A 73 -7.17 1.01 -27.03
N ARG A 74 -7.27 0.55 -28.29
CA ARG A 74 -8.42 0.84 -29.15
C ARG A 74 -9.73 0.33 -28.55
N GLN A 75 -9.74 -0.91 -28.02
CA GLN A 75 -10.92 -1.48 -27.38
C GLN A 75 -11.30 -0.71 -26.09
N LEU A 76 -10.31 -0.30 -25.31
CA LEU A 76 -10.53 0.49 -24.10
C LEU A 76 -11.16 1.85 -24.42
N GLU A 77 -10.64 2.57 -25.42
CA GLU A 77 -11.20 3.84 -25.89
C GLU A 77 -12.65 3.71 -26.34
N GLN A 78 -12.95 2.68 -27.14
CA GLN A 78 -14.32 2.39 -27.59
C GLN A 78 -15.27 2.15 -26.40
N LYS A 79 -14.83 1.37 -25.41
CA LYS A 79 -15.62 1.09 -24.20
C LYS A 79 -15.87 2.36 -23.38
N LEU A 80 -14.88 3.25 -23.27
CA LEU A 80 -15.02 4.53 -22.57
C LEU A 80 -15.98 5.47 -23.31
N GLN A 81 -15.93 5.52 -24.64
CA GLN A 81 -16.86 6.31 -25.46
C GLN A 81 -18.31 5.82 -25.31
N GLN A 82 -18.54 4.51 -25.36
CA GLN A 82 -19.87 3.93 -25.16
C GLN A 82 -20.46 4.28 -23.79
N ARG A 83 -19.66 4.23 -22.72
CA ARG A 83 -20.09 4.61 -21.37
C ARG A 83 -20.47 6.09 -21.28
N ARG A 84 -19.72 6.98 -21.93
CA ARG A 84 -20.03 8.42 -21.98
C ARG A 84 -21.35 8.70 -22.72
N GLN A 85 -21.60 7.98 -23.82
CA GLN A 85 -22.85 8.11 -24.58
C GLN A 85 -24.07 7.57 -23.82
N GLN A 86 -23.89 6.56 -22.97
CA GLN A 86 -24.96 6.03 -22.11
C GLN A 86 -25.26 6.92 -20.91
N ALA A 87 -24.25 7.60 -20.36
CA ALA A 87 -24.42 8.50 -19.21
C ALA A 87 -24.97 9.90 -19.59
N GLY A 88 -24.99 10.24 -20.88
CA GLY A 88 -25.53 11.50 -21.41
C GLY A 88 -26.95 11.40 -21.98
N LYS A 89 -27.62 10.25 -21.84
CA LYS A 89 -29.05 10.05 -22.11
C LYS A 89 -29.79 9.92 -20.79
#